data_AF-A0A8T4K8T9-F1
#
_entry.id   AF-A0A8T4K8T9-F1
#
_cell.length_a   1.000
_cell.length_b   1.000
_cell.length_c   1.000
_cell.angle_alpha   90.00
_cell.angle_beta   90.00
_cell.angle_gamma   90.00
#
_symmetry.space_group_name_H-M   'P 1'
#
loop_
_entity.id
_entity.type
_entity.pdbx_description
1 polymer ?
#
loop_
_entity_poly.entity_id
_entity_poly.type
_entity_poly.pdbx_seq_one_letter_code
_entity_poly.pdbx_strand_id
1 'polypeptide(L)'
;MARPELILKTIEKNPGIRYCEIMGELGLKNGTLSHHLQKLEEQSVLRVERTPRVARFYPLSVNTAEIPIIKRLRQETPRRILRLLLDVDEVNFSEMFLRIKRSPGTTSRYVTELVDDGIVKDRFENGKRFFSLPEKYTVNKLISKYHPDLMDKTTDNYSDVIESL
;
A
#
# COMPACT_ATOMS: atom_id res chain seq x y z
N MET A 1 -15.73 13.46 -24.07
CA MET A 1 -16.37 12.48 -23.16
C MET A 1 -15.76 12.61 -21.77
N ALA A 2 -16.54 12.31 -20.74
CA ALA A 2 -16.48 12.87 -19.38
C ALA A 2 -15.11 12.79 -18.66
N ARG A 3 -14.43 13.94 -18.54
CA ARG A 3 -13.20 14.08 -17.72
C ARG A 3 -13.41 13.69 -16.24
N PRO A 4 -14.53 14.03 -15.57
CA PRO A 4 -14.73 13.69 -14.16
C PRO A 4 -14.91 12.19 -13.93
N GLU A 5 -15.65 11.50 -14.80
CA GLU A 5 -15.88 10.06 -14.71
C GLU A 5 -14.59 9.26 -14.89
N LEU A 6 -13.70 9.70 -15.80
CA LEU A 6 -12.38 9.10 -15.98
C LEU A 6 -11.50 9.30 -14.73
N ILE A 7 -11.53 10.48 -14.12
CA ILE A 7 -10.81 10.75 -12.87
C ILE A 7 -11.33 9.84 -11.75
N LEU A 8 -12.64 9.74 -11.56
CA LEU A 8 -13.25 8.86 -10.57
C LEU A 8 -12.88 7.40 -10.81
N LYS A 9 -13.03 6.90 -12.03
CA LYS A 9 -12.67 5.52 -12.40
C LYS A 9 -11.19 5.23 -12.15
N THR A 10 -10.33 6.22 -12.37
CA THR A 10 -8.89 6.11 -12.08
C THR A 10 -8.63 5.98 -10.59
N ILE A 11 -9.31 6.80 -9.77
CA ILE A 11 -9.21 6.77 -8.31
C ILE A 11 -9.79 5.46 -7.74
N GLU A 12 -10.89 4.96 -8.31
CA GLU A 12 -11.51 3.68 -7.91
C GLU A 12 -10.59 2.48 -8.15
N LYS A 13 -9.87 2.48 -9.28
CA LYS A 13 -8.86 1.46 -9.60
C LYS A 13 -7.60 1.60 -8.75
N ASN A 14 -7.22 2.83 -8.44
CA ASN A 14 -5.99 3.16 -7.74
C ASN A 14 -6.25 3.98 -6.46
N PRO A 15 -6.87 3.43 -5.40
CA PRO A 15 -7.06 4.19 -4.17
C PRO A 15 -5.74 4.69 -3.58
N GLY A 16 -5.75 5.92 -3.07
CA GLY A 16 -4.57 6.60 -2.56
C GLY A 16 -3.63 7.16 -3.64
N ILE A 17 -4.07 7.17 -4.91
CA ILE A 17 -3.33 7.80 -6.02
C ILE A 17 -3.07 9.28 -5.73
N ARG A 18 -1.87 9.73 -6.05
CA ARG A 18 -1.47 11.13 -5.86
C ARG A 18 -1.91 11.98 -7.05
N TYR A 19 -2.05 13.28 -6.78
CA TYR A 19 -2.36 14.27 -7.81
C TYR A 19 -1.50 14.13 -9.08
N CYS A 20 -0.16 14.09 -8.93
CA CYS A 20 0.76 13.97 -10.07
C CYS A 20 0.64 12.63 -10.81
N GLU A 21 0.22 11.56 -10.14
CA GLU A 21 -0.02 10.26 -10.78
C GLU A 21 -1.28 10.33 -11.64
N ILE A 22 -2.37 10.95 -11.15
CA ILE A 22 -3.59 11.17 -11.94
C ILE A 22 -3.28 12.03 -13.18
N MET A 23 -2.47 13.08 -13.02
CA MET A 23 -2.04 13.90 -14.15
C MET A 23 -1.32 13.08 -15.22
N GLY A 24 -0.35 12.26 -14.81
CA GLY A 24 0.45 11.44 -15.71
C GLY A 24 -0.38 10.37 -16.41
N GLU A 25 -1.27 9.70 -15.68
CA GLU A 25 -2.12 8.63 -16.22
C GLU A 25 -3.18 9.16 -17.21
N LEU A 26 -3.72 10.36 -16.97
CA LEU A 26 -4.80 10.94 -17.78
C LEU A 26 -4.33 12.03 -18.77
N GLY A 27 -3.04 12.38 -18.78
CA GLY A 27 -2.51 13.46 -19.61
C GLY A 27 -3.13 14.84 -19.31
N LEU A 28 -3.59 15.06 -18.06
CA LEU A 28 -4.30 16.27 -17.68
C LEU A 28 -3.35 17.37 -17.18
N LYS A 29 -3.62 18.61 -17.57
CA LYS A 29 -2.93 19.80 -17.04
C LYS A 29 -3.41 20.13 -15.63
N ASN A 30 -2.54 20.76 -14.82
CA ASN A 30 -2.81 21.16 -13.43
C ASN A 30 -4.17 21.86 -13.26
N GLY A 31 -4.42 22.97 -13.97
CA GLY A 31 -5.68 23.72 -13.79
C GLY A 31 -6.93 22.90 -14.07
N THR A 32 -6.90 22.04 -15.08
CA THR A 32 -8.03 21.16 -15.44
C THR A 32 -8.26 20.10 -14.38
N LEU A 33 -7.21 19.42 -13.92
CA LEU A 33 -7.34 18.40 -12.90
C LEU A 33 -7.79 18.99 -11.55
N SER A 34 -7.23 20.13 -11.16
CA SER A 34 -7.63 20.84 -9.93
C SER A 34 -9.11 21.20 -9.95
N HIS A 35 -9.60 21.81 -11.03
CA HIS A 35 -11.00 22.17 -11.17
C HIS A 35 -11.92 20.94 -11.03
N HIS A 36 -11.58 19.82 -11.69
CA HIS A 36 -12.38 18.60 -11.58
C HIS A 36 -12.32 17.96 -10.20
N LEU A 37 -11.14 17.84 -9.58
CA LEU A 37 -11.00 17.25 -8.25
C LEU A 37 -11.68 18.09 -7.18
N GLN A 38 -11.59 19.41 -7.25
CA GLN A 38 -12.31 20.32 -6.35
C GLN A 38 -13.82 20.10 -6.46
N LYS A 39 -14.37 20.07 -7.68
CA LYS A 39 -15.80 19.82 -7.88
C LYS A 39 -16.23 18.45 -7.35
N LEU A 40 -15.42 17.41 -7.56
CA LEU A 40 -15.70 16.05 -7.06
C LEU A 40 -15.63 15.98 -5.53
N GLU A 41 -14.72 16.73 -4.91
CA GLU A 41 -14.65 16.85 -3.45
C GLU A 41 -15.84 17.62 -2.87
N GLU A 42 -16.21 18.76 -3.46
CA GLU A 42 -17.39 19.56 -3.07
C GLU A 42 -18.69 18.74 -3.19
N GLN A 43 -18.77 17.87 -4.20
CA GLN A 43 -19.88 16.93 -4.39
C GLN A 43 -19.82 15.72 -3.44
N SER A 44 -18.80 15.62 -2.58
CA SER A 44 -18.59 14.51 -1.65
C SER A 44 -18.60 13.14 -2.35
N VAL A 45 -18.07 13.03 -3.58
CA VAL A 45 -18.00 11.75 -4.31
C VAL A 45 -16.66 11.02 -4.14
N LEU A 46 -15.69 11.67 -3.50
CA LEU A 46 -14.38 11.09 -3.16
C LEU A 46 -13.88 11.64 -1.83
N ARG A 47 -12.85 11.00 -1.27
CA ARG A 47 -12.12 11.46 -0.08
C ARG A 47 -10.72 11.93 -0.46
N VAL A 48 -10.28 13.03 0.13
CA VAL A 48 -8.93 13.57 -0.05
C VAL A 48 -8.17 13.56 1.28
N GLU A 49 -7.00 12.93 1.30
CA GLU A 49 -6.03 13.03 2.40
C GLU A 49 -4.94 14.03 1.98
N ARG A 50 -4.86 15.17 2.65
CA ARG A 50 -3.82 16.18 2.39
C ARG A 50 -2.74 16.09 3.46
N THR A 51 -1.52 15.80 3.03
CA THR A 51 -0.31 16.02 3.83
C THR A 51 0.43 17.25 3.30
N PRO A 52 1.34 17.87 4.06
CA PRO A 52 2.06 19.08 3.61
C PRO A 52 2.79 18.92 2.27
N ARG A 53 3.12 17.68 1.87
CA ARG A 53 3.85 17.40 0.62
C ARG A 53 2.99 16.80 -0.48
N VAL A 54 1.90 16.10 -0.13
CA VAL A 54 1.19 15.22 -1.08
C VAL A 54 -0.30 15.16 -0.72
N ALA A 55 -1.16 15.37 -1.71
CA ALA A 55 -2.58 15.02 -1.68
C ALA A 55 -2.78 13.61 -2.28
N ARG A 56 -3.57 12.78 -1.57
CA ARG A 56 -4.00 11.45 -2.01
C ARG A 56 -5.51 11.39 -2.13
N PHE A 57 -5.99 10.70 -3.15
CA PHE A 57 -7.41 10.60 -3.47
C PHE A 57 -7.88 9.16 -3.29
N TYR A 58 -9.02 8.98 -2.63
CA TYR A 58 -9.62 7.67 -2.36
C TYR A 58 -11.10 7.69 -2.77
N PRO A 59 -11.63 6.59 -3.30
CA PRO A 59 -13.07 6.47 -3.52
C PRO A 59 -13.79 6.36 -2.17
N LEU A 60 -15.06 6.77 -2.12
CA LEU A 60 -15.86 6.65 -0.88
C LEU A 60 -16.10 5.20 -0.44
N SER A 61 -16.00 4.24 -1.37
CA SER A 61 -16.14 2.81 -1.10
C SER A 61 -15.00 2.23 -0.25
N VAL A 62 -13.90 2.96 -0.07
CA VAL A 62 -12.80 2.57 0.82
C VAL A 62 -13.13 2.94 2.26
N ASN A 63 -13.07 1.94 3.14
CA ASN A 63 -13.24 2.14 4.57
C ASN A 63 -12.07 2.99 5.11
N THR A 64 -12.34 3.92 6.03
CA THR A 64 -11.31 4.76 6.65
C THR A 64 -10.25 3.93 7.36
N ALA A 65 -10.61 2.77 7.93
CA ALA A 65 -9.65 1.85 8.54
C ALA A 65 -8.69 1.18 7.53
N GLU A 66 -9.07 1.08 6.25
CA GLU A 66 -8.25 0.50 5.19
C GLU A 66 -7.25 1.52 4.59
N ILE A 67 -7.47 2.83 4.81
CA ILE A 67 -6.66 3.91 4.22
C ILE A 67 -5.16 3.79 4.56
N PRO A 68 -4.75 3.57 5.83
CA PRO A 68 -3.33 3.41 6.15
C PRO A 68 -2.70 2.25 5.39
N ILE A 69 -3.41 1.11 5.30
CA ILE A 69 -2.94 -0.08 4.59
C ILE A 69 -2.77 0.23 3.10
N ILE A 70 -3.79 0.81 2.45
CA ILE A 70 -3.76 1.19 1.03
C ILE A 70 -2.59 2.13 0.75
N LYS A 71 -2.41 3.16 1.59
CA LYS A 71 -1.30 4.12 1.48
C LYS A 71 0.07 3.42 1.53
N ARG A 72 0.24 2.44 2.41
CA ARG A 72 1.48 1.66 2.55
C ARG A 72 1.70 0.70 1.40
N LEU A 73 0.64 0.06 0.89
CA LEU A 73 0.72 -0.80 -0.29
C LEU A 73 1.20 -0.02 -1.53
N ARG A 74 0.93 1.28 -1.66
CA ARG A 74 1.51 2.10 -2.74
C ARG A 74 3.02 2.33 -2.61
N GLN A 75 3.60 2.20 -1.42
CA GLN A 75 5.04 2.40 -1.18
C GLN A 75 5.81 1.09 -1.33
N GLU A 76 6.87 1.08 -2.14
CA GLU A 76 7.56 -0.16 -2.51
C GLU A 76 8.11 -0.94 -1.31
N THR A 77 8.79 -0.28 -0.36
CA THR A 77 9.38 -0.98 0.81
C THR A 77 8.32 -1.49 1.80
N PRO A 78 7.35 -0.67 2.25
CA PRO A 78 6.24 -1.16 3.08
C PRO A 78 5.46 -2.30 2.44
N ARG A 79 5.16 -2.20 1.13
CA ARG A 79 4.51 -3.26 0.37
C ARG A 79 5.28 -4.59 0.45
N ARG A 80 6.61 -4.55 0.30
CA ARG A 80 7.46 -5.75 0.40
C ARG A 80 7.48 -6.33 1.83
N ILE A 81 7.46 -5.47 2.85
CA ILE A 81 7.35 -5.90 4.26
C ILE A 81 5.99 -6.60 4.48
N LEU A 82 4.90 -5.99 4.04
CA LEU A 82 3.55 -6.56 4.18
C LEU A 82 3.42 -7.90 3.45
N ARG A 83 3.99 -8.02 2.23
CA ARG A 83 4.00 -9.30 1.50
C ARG A 83 4.75 -10.38 2.25
N LEU A 84 5.95 -10.07 2.77
CA LEU A 84 6.72 -11.01 3.59
C LEU A 84 5.89 -11.49 4.79
N LEU A 85 5.24 -10.57 5.52
CA LEU A 85 4.44 -10.88 6.71
C LEU A 85 3.10 -11.57 6.42
N LEU A 86 2.68 -11.68 5.15
CA LEU A 86 1.57 -12.56 4.78
C LEU A 86 2.02 -14.03 4.77
N ASP A 87 3.25 -14.28 4.36
CA ASP A 87 3.79 -15.64 4.16
C ASP A 87 4.42 -16.22 5.43
N VAL A 88 4.80 -15.36 6.39
CA VAL A 88 5.37 -15.77 7.69
C VAL A 88 4.55 -15.20 8.85
N ASP A 89 4.51 -15.89 9.98
CA ASP A 89 3.79 -15.40 11.17
C ASP A 89 4.54 -14.28 11.90
N GLU A 90 5.86 -14.43 12.01
CA GLU A 90 6.74 -13.40 12.55
C GLU A 90 8.11 -13.41 11.89
N VAL A 91 8.78 -12.26 11.91
CA VAL A 91 10.15 -12.11 11.40
C VAL A 91 10.92 -11.12 12.27
N ASN A 92 12.21 -11.39 12.53
CA ASN A 92 13.06 -10.43 13.23
C ASN A 92 13.59 -9.35 12.27
N PHE A 93 14.06 -8.23 12.82
CA PHE A 93 14.54 -7.10 12.02
C PHE A 93 15.64 -7.48 11.01
N SER A 94 16.62 -8.31 11.43
CA SER A 94 17.74 -8.68 10.57
C SER A 94 17.31 -9.53 9.39
N GLU A 95 16.47 -10.53 9.64
CA GLU A 95 15.89 -11.35 8.59
C GLU A 95 15.00 -10.52 7.65
N MET A 96 14.22 -9.58 8.20
CA MET A 96 13.33 -8.73 7.41
C MET A 96 14.08 -7.97 6.32
N PHE A 97 15.12 -7.20 6.67
CA PHE A 97 15.81 -6.36 5.67
C PHE A 97 16.56 -7.20 4.62
N LEU A 98 17.05 -8.39 5.01
CA LEU A 98 17.68 -9.34 4.10
C LEU A 98 16.67 -9.90 3.09
N ARG A 99 15.50 -10.36 3.55
CA ARG A 99 14.47 -10.97 2.68
C ARG A 99 13.82 -9.94 1.75
N ILE A 100 13.54 -8.74 2.24
CA ILE A 100 13.01 -7.65 1.40
C ILE A 100 14.09 -6.97 0.57
N LYS A 101 15.36 -7.40 0.62
CA LYS A 101 16.50 -6.84 -0.16
C LYS A 101 16.52 -5.30 -0.16
N ARG A 102 16.44 -4.69 1.03
CA ARG A 102 16.51 -3.23 1.26
C ARG A 102 17.51 -2.94 2.38
N SER A 103 17.99 -1.70 2.45
CA SER A 103 18.97 -1.31 3.48
C SER A 103 18.34 -1.38 4.88
N PRO A 104 19.14 -1.61 5.94
CA PRO A 104 18.65 -1.59 7.31
C PRO A 104 18.00 -0.25 7.68
N GLY A 105 18.59 0.88 7.29
CA GLY A 105 18.03 2.21 7.59
C GLY A 105 16.67 2.45 6.93
N THR A 106 16.52 2.09 5.66
CA THR A 106 15.23 2.19 4.96
C THR A 106 14.19 1.24 5.55
N THR A 107 14.59 0.01 5.87
CA THR A 107 13.70 -0.98 6.48
C THR A 107 13.24 -0.54 7.87
N SER A 108 14.16 -0.05 8.71
CA SER A 108 13.87 0.45 10.06
C SER A 108 12.84 1.57 10.03
N ARG A 109 13.04 2.56 9.16
CA ARG A 109 12.09 3.65 8.99
C ARG A 109 10.69 3.13 8.62
N TYR A 110 10.61 2.29 7.58
CA TYR A 110 9.31 1.85 7.06
C TYR A 110 8.60 0.83 7.95
N VAL A 111 9.33 -0.05 8.65
CA VAL A 111 8.70 -0.96 9.62
C VAL A 111 8.19 -0.20 10.84
N THR A 112 8.91 0.84 11.28
CA THR A 112 8.44 1.73 12.36
C THR A 112 7.19 2.46 11.92
N GLU A 113 7.19 3.06 10.72
CA GLU A 113 6.01 3.69 10.14
C GLU A 113 4.80 2.73 9.98
N LEU A 114 5.03 1.43 9.76
CA LEU A 114 3.98 0.40 9.72
C LEU A 114 3.44 0.03 11.11
N VAL A 115 4.30 0.08 12.13
CA VAL A 115 3.92 -0.12 13.54
C VAL A 115 3.14 1.08 14.05
N ASP A 116 3.59 2.30 13.75
CA ASP A 116 2.91 3.55 14.13
C ASP A 116 1.51 3.65 13.50
N ASP A 117 1.33 3.15 12.27
CA ASP A 117 0.04 3.07 11.60
C ASP A 117 -0.85 1.91 12.12
N GLY A 118 -0.36 1.10 13.07
CA GLY A 118 -1.08 -0.04 13.65
C GLY A 118 -1.24 -1.24 12.72
N ILE A 119 -0.55 -1.25 11.57
CA ILE A 119 -0.67 -2.30 10.55
C ILE A 119 0.19 -3.52 10.94
N VAL A 120 1.36 -3.28 11.52
CA VAL A 120 2.29 -4.30 12.00
C VAL A 120 2.38 -4.21 13.52
N LYS A 121 2.48 -5.35 14.19
CA LYS A 121 2.80 -5.41 15.63
C LYS A 121 4.23 -5.84 15.81
N ASP A 122 4.91 -5.24 16.78
CA ASP A 122 6.22 -5.67 17.21
C ASP A 122 6.22 -6.25 18.63
N ARG A 123 7.16 -7.16 18.88
CA ARG A 123 7.42 -7.78 20.18
C ARG A 123 8.92 -7.84 20.41
N PHE A 124 9.35 -7.65 21.66
CA PHE A 124 10.73 -7.88 22.07
C PHE A 124 10.86 -9.22 22.77
N GLU A 125 11.78 -10.04 22.30
CA GLU A 125 12.06 -11.37 22.84
C GLU A 125 13.54 -11.70 22.66
N ASN A 126 14.19 -12.18 23.74
CA ASN A 126 15.62 -12.55 23.73
C ASN A 126 16.55 -11.46 23.14
N GLY A 127 16.28 -10.18 23.45
CA GLY A 127 17.05 -9.04 22.96
C GLY A 127 16.85 -8.71 21.46
N LYS A 128 15.90 -9.36 20.79
CA LYS A 128 15.55 -9.12 19.38
C LYS A 128 14.13 -8.60 19.26
N ARG A 129 13.90 -7.77 18.23
CA ARG A 129 12.58 -7.25 17.87
C ARG A 129 12.00 -8.10 16.73
N PHE A 130 10.82 -8.65 16.96
CA PHE A 130 10.04 -9.45 16.03
C PHE A 130 8.82 -8.66 15.56
N PHE A 131 8.41 -8.88 14.32
CA PHE A 131 7.30 -8.18 13.68
C PHE A 131 6.29 -9.19 13.13
N SER A 132 5.00 -8.92 13.30
CA SER A 132 3.89 -9.75 12.85
C SER A 132 2.77 -8.91 12.24
N LEU A 133 1.98 -9.52 11.36
CA LEU A 133 0.83 -8.86 10.72
C LEU A 133 -0.48 -9.40 11.34
N PRO A 134 -1.15 -8.65 12.24
CA PRO A 134 -2.37 -9.13 12.90
C PRO A 134 -3.54 -9.33 11.92
N GLU A 135 -3.71 -8.42 10.97
CA GLU A 135 -4.86 -8.37 10.05
C GLU A 135 -4.52 -8.95 8.66
N LYS A 136 -3.94 -10.16 8.61
CA LYS A 136 -3.49 -10.80 7.35
C LYS A 136 -4.60 -10.84 6.29
N TYR A 137 -5.83 -11.20 6.69
CA TYR A 137 -6.97 -11.28 5.78
C TYR A 137 -7.28 -9.94 5.11
N THR A 138 -7.33 -8.86 5.90
CA THR A 138 -7.63 -7.51 5.39
C THR A 138 -6.56 -7.04 4.41
N VAL A 139 -5.28 -7.24 4.74
CA VAL A 139 -4.17 -6.89 3.84
C VAL A 139 -4.22 -7.71 2.56
N ASN A 140 -4.42 -9.03 2.65
CA ASN A 140 -4.50 -9.89 1.47
C ASN A 140 -5.66 -9.51 0.55
N LYS A 141 -6.84 -9.26 1.11
CA LYS A 141 -8.03 -8.77 0.38
C LYS A 141 -7.75 -7.48 -0.38
N LEU A 142 -7.07 -6.52 0.26
CA LEU A 142 -6.72 -5.23 -0.36
C LEU A 142 -5.68 -5.41 -1.48
N ILE A 143 -4.71 -6.30 -1.29
CA ILE A 143 -3.75 -6.67 -2.34
C ILE A 143 -4.49 -7.28 -3.54
N SER A 144 -5.34 -8.28 -3.34
CA SER A 144 -6.11 -8.90 -4.42
C SER A 144 -6.95 -7.89 -5.20
N LYS A 145 -7.51 -6.90 -4.50
CA LYS A 145 -8.43 -5.92 -5.09
C LYS A 145 -7.71 -4.83 -5.88
N TYR A 146 -6.60 -4.30 -5.38
CA TYR A 146 -5.97 -3.09 -5.93
C TYR A 146 -4.56 -3.29 -6.47
N HIS A 147 -3.90 -4.38 -6.09
CA HIS A 147 -2.53 -4.69 -6.48
C HIS A 147 -2.37 -6.19 -6.81
N PRO A 148 -3.17 -6.75 -7.75
CA PRO A 148 -3.13 -8.18 -8.07
C PRO A 148 -1.77 -8.63 -8.60
N ASP A 149 -0.98 -7.71 -9.18
CA ASP A 149 0.41 -7.93 -9.59
C ASP A 149 1.33 -8.43 -8.45
N LEU A 150 0.92 -8.25 -7.20
CA LEU A 150 1.67 -8.69 -6.02
C LEU A 150 1.32 -10.12 -5.58
N MET A 151 0.33 -10.76 -6.21
CA MET A 151 -0.07 -12.13 -5.90
C MET A 151 0.89 -13.16 -6.53
N ASP A 152 1.55 -12.82 -7.66
CA ASP A 152 2.37 -13.73 -8.50
C ASP A 152 3.79 -14.07 -7.97
N LYS A 153 3.96 -14.29 -6.66
CA LYS A 153 5.24 -14.81 -6.12
C LYS A 153 5.11 -16.00 -5.18
N THR A 154 3.94 -16.62 -5.12
CA THR A 154 3.73 -17.88 -4.39
C THR A 154 4.04 -19.12 -5.22
N THR A 155 4.23 -19.02 -6.53
CA THR A 155 4.45 -20.15 -7.44
C THR A 155 5.93 -20.55 -7.60
N ASP A 156 6.88 -19.64 -7.40
CA ASP A 156 8.30 -19.96 -7.66
C ASP A 156 8.96 -20.74 -6.50
N ASN A 157 8.46 -20.63 -5.27
CA ASN A 157 9.07 -21.33 -4.12
C ASN A 157 8.45 -22.70 -3.79
N TYR A 158 7.29 -23.06 -4.37
CA TYR A 158 6.73 -24.41 -4.21
C TYR A 158 7.31 -25.40 -5.23
N SER A 159 7.70 -24.91 -6.41
CA SER A 159 8.25 -25.73 -7.49
C SER A 159 9.65 -26.26 -7.14
N ASP A 160 10.52 -25.42 -6.59
CA ASP A 160 11.91 -25.80 -6.27
C ASP A 160 12.04 -26.75 -5.06
N VAL A 161 11.05 -26.77 -4.15
CA VAL A 161 11.06 -27.68 -2.98
C VAL A 161 10.51 -29.06 -3.36
N ILE A 162 9.64 -29.15 -4.36
CA ILE A 162 9.08 -30.42 -4.83
C ILE A 162 10.05 -31.14 -5.80
N GLU A 163 10.92 -30.42 -6.51
CA GLU A 163 11.96 -31.04 -7.35
C GLU A 163 13.21 -31.52 -6.56
N SER A 164 13.32 -31.21 -5.27
CA SER A 164 14.43 -31.64 -4.40
C SER A 164 14.06 -32.79 -3.44
N LEU A 165 12.95 -33.50 -3.72
CA LEU A 165 12.46 -34.65 -2.93
C LEU A 165 12.46 -35.94 -3.75
#